data_AF-A0A8K1FMA5-F1
#
_entry.id   AF-A0A8K1FMA5-F1
#
_cell.length_a   1.000
_cell.length_b   1.000
_cell.length_c   1.000
_cell.angle_alpha   90.00
_cell.angle_beta   90.00
_cell.angle_gamma   90.00
#
_symmetry.space_group_name_H-M   'P 1'
#
loop_
_entity.id
_entity.type
_entity.pdbx_description
1 polymer ?
#
loop_
_entity_poly.entity_id
_entity_poly.type
_entity_poly.pdbx_seq_one_letter_code
_entity_poly.pdbx_strand_id
1 'polypeptide(L)'
;MRLHDHNEITRLQSVLAKSKANTSAMPLDVDAAVLAFESQVIRVVFQLLESLSGFIEFFFLLELTVLFLTFRWRFLTHLGYMLDTMLVIGTIMCEIFTQSKTLRLLGIIRVWRVFRLVNTLVDRERRAHDLTREALDIEKARVFQLQTENIAAQESLKREYESRASVERMLQGFKDEADTLREALNIAARAVAEATMQGFVGELVEDELTQPADKPTDPPLPLETLVVESDEELDEQHFQDALTVEVAG
;
A
#
# COMPACT_ATOMS: atom_id res chain seq x y z
N MET A 1 98.32 20.79 37.99
CA MET A 1 96.91 20.39 37.83
C MET A 1 96.08 21.31 36.91
N ARG A 2 96.37 22.62 36.78
CA ARG A 2 95.59 23.56 35.93
C ARG A 2 95.75 23.46 34.40
N LEU A 3 96.77 22.76 33.89
CA LEU A 3 97.01 22.66 32.44
C LEU A 3 96.21 21.53 31.76
N HIS A 4 95.70 20.57 32.54
CA HIS A 4 94.92 19.46 31.99
C HIS A 4 93.51 19.91 31.60
N ASP A 5 92.88 20.74 32.43
CA ASP A 5 91.51 21.25 32.21
C ASP A 5 91.39 22.14 30.97
N HIS A 6 92.45 22.87 30.60
CA HIS A 6 92.39 23.78 29.46
C HIS A 6 92.32 23.05 28.10
N ASN A 7 92.93 21.86 28.02
CA ASN A 7 92.86 21.01 26.82
C ASN A 7 91.51 20.29 26.69
N GLU A 8 90.84 20.00 27.79
CA GLU A 8 89.50 19.41 27.76
C GLU A 8 88.45 20.44 27.36
N ILE A 9 88.56 21.68 27.86
CA ILE A 9 87.65 22.77 27.50
C ILE A 9 87.74 23.09 26.00
N THR A 10 88.94 23.15 25.43
CA THR A 10 89.12 23.39 23.99
C THR A 10 88.62 22.22 23.13
N ARG A 11 88.79 20.97 23.58
CA ARG A 11 88.17 19.82 22.91
C ARG A 11 86.65 19.88 22.93
N LEU A 12 86.04 20.18 24.08
CA LEU A 12 84.59 20.28 24.20
C LEU A 12 84.05 21.42 23.35
N GLN A 13 84.73 22.57 23.27
CA GLN A 13 84.34 23.66 22.38
C GLN A 13 84.42 23.28 20.91
N SER A 14 85.43 22.51 20.49
CA SER A 14 85.53 22.04 19.11
C SER A 14 84.43 21.03 18.75
N VAL A 15 84.05 20.15 19.68
CA VAL A 15 82.97 19.18 19.48
C VAL A 15 81.62 19.88 19.46
N LEU A 16 81.43 20.89 20.31
CA LEU A 16 80.18 21.65 20.39
C LEU A 16 80.02 22.58 19.17
N ALA A 17 81.11 23.18 18.67
CA ALA A 17 81.11 23.92 17.40
C ALA A 17 80.81 23.02 16.20
N LYS A 18 81.39 21.82 16.16
CA LYS A 18 81.15 20.84 15.09
C LYS A 18 79.73 20.26 15.14
N SER A 19 79.19 20.03 16.33
CA SER A 19 77.79 19.63 16.55
C SER A 19 76.84 20.74 16.11
N LYS A 20 77.07 21.99 16.52
CA LYS A 20 76.24 23.15 16.13
C LYS A 20 76.25 23.40 14.62
N ALA A 21 77.38 23.16 13.95
CA ALA A 21 77.48 23.24 12.48
C ALA A 21 76.67 22.12 11.78
N ASN A 22 76.68 20.90 12.31
CA ASN A 22 75.89 19.79 11.75
C ASN A 22 74.38 19.96 12.00
N THR A 23 73.97 20.50 13.14
CA THR A 23 72.53 20.70 13.46
C THR A 23 71.93 21.89 12.70
N SER A 24 72.75 22.89 12.32
CA SER A 24 72.27 24.05 11.54
C SER A 24 72.07 23.75 10.04
N ALA A 25 72.58 22.61 9.54
CA ALA A 25 72.46 22.24 8.12
C ALA A 25 71.25 21.33 7.82
N MET A 26 70.47 20.94 8.83
CA MET A 26 69.43 19.91 8.71
C MET A 26 67.98 20.31 9.07
N PRO A 27 67.51 21.57 8.91
CA PRO A 27 66.07 21.83 8.89
C PRO A 27 65.51 22.31 7.55
N LEU A 28 66.33 22.61 6.54
CA LEU A 28 65.85 23.21 5.27
C LEU A 28 65.44 22.20 4.18
N ASP A 29 65.84 20.93 4.29
CA ASP A 29 65.57 19.93 3.27
C ASP A 29 64.22 19.21 3.49
N VAL A 30 63.76 19.11 4.74
CA VAL A 30 62.49 18.45 5.07
C VAL A 30 61.30 19.28 4.58
N ASP A 31 61.32 20.60 4.82
CA ASP A 31 60.25 21.50 4.34
C ASP A 31 60.24 21.59 2.81
N ALA A 32 61.42 21.59 2.18
CA ALA A 32 61.54 21.56 0.73
C ALA A 32 61.03 20.23 0.15
N ALA A 33 61.32 19.09 0.80
CA ALA A 33 60.83 17.78 0.41
C ALA A 33 59.32 17.64 0.58
N VAL A 34 58.75 18.20 1.66
CA VAL A 34 57.30 18.22 1.90
C VAL A 34 56.59 19.07 0.84
N LEU A 35 57.09 20.27 0.54
CA LEU A 35 56.54 21.12 -0.52
C LEU A 35 56.68 20.50 -1.91
N ALA A 36 57.80 19.83 -2.19
CA ALA A 36 58.00 19.10 -3.45
C ALA A 36 57.01 17.93 -3.57
N PHE A 37 56.82 17.16 -2.50
CA PHE A 37 55.86 16.06 -2.45
C PHE A 37 54.41 16.56 -2.63
N GLU A 38 54.02 17.61 -1.92
CA GLU A 38 52.71 18.25 -2.10
C GLU A 38 52.49 18.71 -3.55
N SER A 39 53.49 19.34 -4.16
CA SER A 39 53.40 19.79 -5.56
C SER A 39 53.28 18.62 -6.54
N GLN A 40 53.91 17.48 -6.24
CA GLN A 40 53.89 16.30 -7.09
C GLN A 40 52.56 15.53 -6.95
N VAL A 41 52.04 15.41 -5.72
CA VAL A 41 50.70 14.88 -5.47
C VAL A 41 49.65 15.72 -6.18
N ILE A 42 49.73 17.05 -6.08
CA ILE A 42 48.80 17.95 -6.76
C ILE A 42 48.84 17.73 -8.28
N ARG A 43 50.03 17.60 -8.90
CA ARG A 43 50.14 17.31 -10.34
C ARG A 43 49.53 15.96 -10.72
N VAL A 44 49.80 14.90 -9.97
CA VAL A 44 49.25 13.57 -10.23
C VAL A 44 47.73 13.57 -10.07
N VAL A 45 47.22 14.24 -9.03
CA VAL A 45 45.79 14.42 -8.80
C VAL A 45 45.15 15.18 -9.95
N PHE A 46 45.74 16.29 -10.42
CA PHE A 46 45.22 17.02 -11.57
C PHE A 46 45.21 16.16 -12.85
N GLN A 47 46.27 15.40 -13.11
CA GLN A 47 46.36 14.51 -14.28
C GLN A 47 45.34 13.36 -14.22
N LEU A 48 45.08 12.82 -13.02
CA LEU A 48 44.02 11.84 -12.78
C LEU A 48 42.63 12.47 -12.95
N LEU A 49 42.40 13.67 -12.42
CA LEU A 49 41.12 14.37 -12.59
C LEU A 49 40.86 14.72 -14.05
N GLU A 50 41.89 15.09 -14.81
CA GLU A 50 41.80 15.41 -16.23
C GLU A 50 41.45 14.17 -17.05
N SER A 51 42.17 13.06 -16.84
CA SER A 51 41.88 11.77 -17.51
C SER A 51 40.52 11.19 -17.11
N LEU A 52 40.16 11.22 -15.82
CA LEU A 52 38.85 10.79 -15.32
C LEU A 52 37.73 11.67 -15.88
N SER A 53 37.96 12.98 -15.99
CA SER A 53 36.99 13.89 -16.54
C SER A 53 36.72 13.60 -18.02
N GLY A 54 37.77 13.46 -18.84
CA GLY A 54 37.62 13.13 -20.25
C GLY A 54 36.93 11.76 -20.44
N PHE A 55 37.24 10.80 -19.57
CA PHE A 55 36.57 9.50 -19.57
C PHE A 55 35.07 9.60 -19.28
N ILE A 56 34.67 10.31 -18.22
CA ILE A 56 33.26 10.49 -17.87
C ILE A 56 32.51 11.24 -18.97
N GLU A 57 33.14 12.26 -19.55
CA GLU A 57 32.58 13.01 -20.69
C GLU A 57 32.35 12.14 -21.93
N PHE A 58 33.26 11.21 -22.22
CA PHE A 58 33.10 10.24 -23.30
C PHE A 58 31.87 9.35 -23.10
N PHE A 59 31.64 8.80 -21.91
CA PHE A 59 30.44 8.00 -21.62
C PHE A 59 29.17 8.81 -21.80
N PHE A 60 29.18 10.07 -21.38
CA PHE A 60 28.05 10.97 -21.58
C PHE A 60 27.80 11.31 -23.05
N LEU A 61 28.85 11.51 -23.85
CA LEU A 61 28.71 11.70 -25.29
C LEU A 61 28.13 10.47 -25.97
N LEU A 62 28.56 9.28 -25.56
CA LEU A 62 28.02 8.03 -26.05
C LEU A 62 26.54 7.89 -25.69
N GLU A 63 26.17 8.12 -24.43
CA GLU A 63 24.78 8.12 -23.98
C GLU A 63 23.94 9.13 -24.77
N LEU A 64 24.43 10.36 -24.93
CA LEU A 64 23.74 11.41 -25.69
C LEU A 64 23.59 11.06 -27.17
N THR A 65 24.58 10.37 -27.75
CA THR A 65 24.52 9.88 -29.14
C THR A 65 23.46 8.80 -29.27
N VAL A 66 23.38 7.86 -28.33
CA VAL A 66 22.33 6.82 -28.31
C VAL A 66 20.94 7.45 -28.15
N LEU A 67 20.79 8.42 -27.25
CA LEU A 67 19.55 9.17 -27.07
C LEU A 67 19.16 9.97 -28.33
N PHE A 68 20.13 10.59 -29.00
CA PHE A 68 19.90 11.31 -30.24
C PHE A 68 19.47 10.39 -31.38
N LEU A 69 20.09 9.20 -31.49
CA LEU A 69 19.73 8.20 -32.50
C LEU A 69 18.34 7.62 -32.28
N THR A 70 17.96 7.37 -31.02
CA THR A 70 16.66 6.78 -30.65
C THR A 70 15.50 7.77 -30.80
N PHE A 71 15.67 9.02 -30.38
CA PHE A 71 14.57 10.00 -30.31
C PHE A 71 14.60 11.08 -31.42
N ARG A 72 15.72 11.23 -32.14
CA ARG A 72 15.93 12.16 -33.26
C ARG A 72 15.41 13.58 -32.95
N TRP A 73 14.36 14.03 -33.63
CA TRP A 73 13.80 15.38 -33.50
C TRP A 73 12.87 15.54 -32.29
N ARG A 74 12.26 14.44 -31.83
CA ARG A 74 11.38 14.43 -30.64
C ARG A 74 12.18 14.50 -29.34
N PHE A 75 13.50 14.31 -29.42
CA PHE A 75 14.42 14.54 -28.32
C PHE A 75 14.45 16.00 -27.88
N LEU A 76 14.36 16.94 -28.83
CA LEU A 76 14.47 18.38 -28.58
C LEU A 76 13.23 18.98 -27.93
N THR A 77 12.09 18.29 -27.93
CA THR A 77 10.87 18.78 -27.28
C THR A 77 10.91 18.64 -25.76
N HIS A 78 11.82 17.82 -25.23
CA HIS A 78 12.01 17.68 -23.79
C HIS A 78 13.07 18.67 -23.32
N LEU A 79 12.63 19.73 -22.64
CA LEU A 79 13.49 20.80 -22.11
C LEU A 79 14.69 20.26 -21.31
N GLY A 80 14.48 19.16 -20.59
CA GLY A 80 15.54 18.49 -19.85
C GLY A 80 16.67 17.97 -20.75
N TYR A 81 16.34 17.23 -21.80
CA TYR A 81 17.33 16.67 -22.72
C TYR A 81 18.02 17.76 -23.56
N MET A 82 17.27 18.80 -23.95
CA MET A 82 17.82 19.96 -24.64
C MET A 82 18.89 20.68 -23.80
N LEU A 83 18.62 20.90 -22.49
CA LEU A 83 19.58 21.51 -21.57
C LEU A 83 20.84 20.67 -21.38
N ASP A 84 20.73 19.34 -21.27
CA ASP A 84 21.91 18.47 -21.14
C ASP A 84 22.76 18.49 -22.42
N THR A 85 22.11 18.49 -23.58
CA THR A 85 22.77 18.61 -24.90
C THR A 85 23.51 19.94 -25.05
N MET A 86 22.87 21.05 -24.68
CA MET A 86 23.53 22.37 -24.71
C MET A 86 24.69 22.45 -23.73
N LEU A 87 24.59 21.83 -22.55
CA LEU A 87 25.67 21.81 -21.57
C LEU A 87 26.86 20.97 -22.04
N VAL A 88 26.62 19.80 -22.65
CA VAL A 88 27.69 18.95 -23.22
C VAL A 88 28.39 19.67 -24.36
N ILE A 89 27.63 20.22 -25.32
CA ILE A 89 28.20 21.01 -26.44
C ILE A 89 28.96 22.23 -25.92
N GLY A 90 28.39 22.94 -24.94
CA GLY A 90 29.03 24.10 -24.31
C GLY A 90 30.32 23.76 -23.59
N THR A 91 30.40 22.57 -22.97
CA THR A 91 31.60 22.05 -22.28
C THR A 91 32.71 21.77 -23.28
N ILE A 92 32.41 21.03 -24.35
CA ILE A 92 33.36 20.71 -25.44
C ILE A 92 33.85 22.00 -26.11
N MET A 93 32.93 22.94 -26.38
CA MET A 93 33.30 24.24 -26.97
C MET A 93 34.20 25.05 -26.03
N CYS A 94 33.91 25.09 -24.73
CA CYS A 94 34.76 25.79 -23.77
C CYS A 94 36.16 25.16 -23.63
N GLU A 95 36.25 23.84 -23.72
CA GLU A 95 37.52 23.10 -23.67
C GLU A 95 38.40 23.39 -24.89
N ILE A 96 37.80 23.46 -26.08
CA ILE A 96 38.53 23.75 -27.33
C ILE A 96 38.98 25.22 -27.39
N PHE A 97 38.15 26.17 -26.94
CA PHE A 97 38.39 27.60 -27.19
C PHE A 97 39.08 28.37 -26.06
N THR A 98 39.10 27.87 -24.83
CA THR A 98 39.54 28.67 -23.67
C THR A 98 40.47 27.87 -22.77
N GLN A 99 41.76 28.21 -22.80
CA GLN A 99 42.82 27.39 -22.19
C GLN A 99 43.25 27.83 -20.78
N SER A 100 42.68 28.88 -20.14
CA SER A 100 43.25 29.36 -18.86
C SER A 100 42.30 29.86 -17.76
N LYS A 101 41.02 30.16 -18.04
CA LYS A 101 40.08 30.68 -17.02
C LYS A 101 38.79 29.87 -16.85
N THR A 102 38.48 29.01 -17.82
CA THR A 102 37.27 28.20 -17.89
C THR A 102 37.28 27.01 -16.94
N LEU A 103 38.44 26.53 -16.51
CA LEU A 103 38.54 25.39 -15.58
C LEU A 103 37.72 25.59 -14.28
N ARG A 104 37.62 26.83 -13.78
CA ARG A 104 36.82 27.13 -12.57
C ARG A 104 35.31 27.11 -12.83
N LEU A 105 34.85 27.64 -13.97
CA LEU A 105 33.44 27.59 -14.38
C LEU A 105 33.01 26.16 -14.73
N LEU A 106 33.93 25.38 -15.28
CA LEU A 106 33.74 23.97 -15.61
C LEU A 106 33.47 23.13 -14.35
N GLY A 107 34.13 23.46 -13.24
CA GLY A 107 33.87 22.83 -11.93
C GLY A 107 32.40 23.02 -11.48
N ILE A 108 31.86 24.23 -11.59
CA ILE A 108 30.47 24.53 -11.18
C ILE A 108 29.47 23.80 -12.09
N ILE A 109 29.69 23.81 -13.40
CA ILE A 109 28.84 23.11 -14.37
C ILE A 109 28.86 21.60 -14.13
N ARG A 110 30.01 21.02 -13.80
CA ARG A 110 30.14 19.59 -13.47
C ARG A 110 29.38 19.22 -12.20
N VAL A 111 29.50 20.00 -11.13
CA VAL A 111 28.75 19.77 -9.89
C VAL A 111 27.24 19.90 -10.12
N TRP A 112 26.82 20.91 -10.88
CA TRP A 112 25.42 21.06 -11.29
C TRP A 112 24.90 19.84 -12.05
N ARG A 113 25.71 19.29 -12.96
CA ARG A 113 25.35 18.09 -13.73
C ARG A 113 25.20 16.85 -12.85
N VAL A 114 26.13 16.60 -11.93
CA VAL A 114 26.04 15.49 -10.98
C VAL A 114 24.81 15.64 -10.09
N PHE A 115 24.57 16.84 -9.55
CA PHE A 115 23.39 17.14 -8.75
C PHE A 115 22.10 16.83 -9.51
N ARG A 116 22.03 17.24 -10.78
CA ARG A 116 20.89 16.96 -11.65
C ARG A 116 20.70 15.46 -11.88
N LEU A 117 21.76 14.72 -12.16
CA LEU A 117 21.69 13.27 -12.36
C LEU A 117 21.15 12.57 -11.11
N VAL A 118 21.67 12.94 -9.94
CA VAL A 118 21.18 12.43 -8.66
C VAL A 118 19.71 12.76 -8.46
N ASN A 119 19.28 14.00 -8.74
CA ASN A 119 17.87 14.36 -8.66
C ASN A 119 17.01 13.52 -9.60
N THR A 120 17.44 13.30 -10.84
CA THR A 120 16.67 12.46 -11.77
C THR A 120 16.61 10.99 -11.34
N LEU A 121 17.65 10.46 -10.69
CA LEU A 121 17.65 9.11 -10.12
C LEU A 121 16.71 9.03 -8.92
N VAL A 122 16.79 10.02 -8.02
CA VAL A 122 15.89 10.13 -6.86
C VAL A 122 14.44 10.28 -7.31
N ASP A 123 14.17 11.05 -8.35
CA ASP A 123 12.82 11.22 -8.90
C ASP A 123 12.30 9.92 -9.54
N ARG A 124 13.16 9.14 -10.18
CA ARG A 124 12.79 7.81 -10.70
C ARG A 124 12.43 6.86 -9.56
N GLU A 125 13.25 6.82 -8.52
CA GLU A 125 13.01 5.98 -7.35
C GLU A 125 11.73 6.39 -6.62
N ARG A 126 11.52 7.70 -6.45
CA ARG A 126 10.27 8.24 -5.87
C ARG A 126 9.06 7.81 -6.68
N ARG A 127 9.10 7.91 -8.02
CA ARG A 127 8.00 7.44 -8.87
C ARG A 127 7.74 5.94 -8.73
N ALA A 128 8.79 5.12 -8.64
CA ALA A 128 8.64 3.68 -8.42
C ALA A 128 7.98 3.38 -7.07
N HIS A 129 8.38 4.11 -6.03
CA HIS A 129 7.74 4.05 -4.72
C HIS A 129 6.29 4.52 -4.74
N ASP A 130 5.98 5.61 -5.44
CA ASP A 130 4.63 6.15 -5.54
C ASP A 130 3.69 5.18 -6.25
N LEU A 131 4.13 4.51 -7.33
CA LEU A 131 3.36 3.47 -8.01
C LEU A 131 3.07 2.27 -7.09
N THR A 132 4.06 1.85 -6.30
CA THR A 132 3.90 0.75 -5.34
C THR A 132 2.92 1.14 -4.23
N ARG A 133 2.99 2.39 -3.77
CA ARG A 133 2.09 2.93 -2.76
C ARG A 133 0.66 3.02 -3.27
N GLU A 134 0.45 3.51 -4.48
CA GLU A 134 -0.87 3.58 -5.12
C GLU A 134 -1.48 2.18 -5.28
N ALA A 135 -0.71 1.20 -5.77
CA ALA A 135 -1.17 -0.18 -5.87
C ALA A 135 -1.59 -0.77 -4.51
N LEU A 136 -0.83 -0.46 -3.45
CA LEU A 136 -1.12 -0.90 -2.10
C LEU A 136 -2.36 -0.21 -1.50
N ASP A 137 -2.60 1.06 -1.84
CA ASP A 137 -3.79 1.79 -1.40
C ASP A 137 -5.06 1.28 -2.11
N ILE A 138 -4.97 0.91 -3.39
CA ILE A 138 -6.06 0.25 -4.13
C ILE A 138 -6.43 -1.10 -3.48
N GLU A 139 -5.42 -1.93 -3.17
CA GLU A 139 -5.68 -3.24 -2.60
C GLU A 139 -6.25 -3.14 -1.18
N LYS A 140 -5.79 -2.16 -0.38
CA LYS A 140 -6.40 -1.86 0.93
C LYS A 140 -7.86 -1.45 0.80
N ALA A 141 -8.20 -0.64 -0.19
CA ALA A 141 -9.59 -0.24 -0.44
C ALA A 141 -10.46 -1.45 -0.79
N ARG A 142 -9.96 -2.38 -1.61
CA ARG A 142 -10.63 -3.66 -1.89
C ARG A 142 -10.84 -4.51 -0.66
N VAL A 143 -9.80 -4.68 0.17
CA VAL A 143 -9.92 -5.45 1.42
C VAL A 143 -10.98 -4.85 2.34
N PHE A 144 -11.02 -3.51 2.45
CA PHE A 144 -12.03 -2.83 3.26
C PHE A 144 -13.45 -3.01 2.72
N GLN A 145 -13.64 -2.96 1.39
CA GLN A 145 -14.93 -3.26 0.75
C GLN A 145 -15.38 -4.69 1.05
N LEU A 146 -14.52 -5.68 0.82
CA LEU A 146 -14.81 -7.08 1.10
C LEU A 146 -15.12 -7.33 2.57
N GLN A 147 -14.42 -6.66 3.50
CA GLN A 147 -14.73 -6.75 4.92
C GLN A 147 -16.11 -6.18 5.24
N THR A 148 -16.49 -5.07 4.62
CA THR A 148 -17.81 -4.45 4.81
C THR A 148 -18.92 -5.34 4.28
N GLU A 149 -18.74 -5.91 3.08
CA GLU A 149 -19.66 -6.88 2.49
C GLU A 149 -19.78 -8.15 3.35
N ASN A 150 -18.67 -8.65 3.88
CA ASN A 150 -18.67 -9.81 4.77
C ASN A 150 -19.48 -9.53 6.05
N ILE A 151 -19.30 -8.36 6.67
CA ILE A 151 -20.08 -7.95 7.84
C ILE A 151 -21.56 -7.84 7.49
N ALA A 152 -21.90 -7.23 6.36
CA ALA A 152 -23.28 -7.10 5.91
C ALA A 152 -23.94 -8.46 5.67
N ALA A 153 -23.23 -9.41 5.05
CA ALA A 153 -23.69 -10.78 4.82
C ALA A 153 -23.83 -11.57 6.13
N GLN A 154 -22.93 -11.37 7.10
CA GLN A 154 -23.07 -11.98 8.43
C GLN A 154 -24.28 -11.44 9.18
N GLU A 155 -24.55 -10.14 9.06
CA GLU A 155 -25.71 -9.51 9.71
C GLU A 155 -27.02 -9.98 9.07
N SER A 156 -27.10 -10.10 7.74
CA SER A 156 -28.30 -10.62 7.07
C SER A 156 -28.60 -12.07 7.48
N LEU A 157 -27.57 -12.92 7.48
CA LEU A 157 -27.68 -14.31 7.91
C LEU A 157 -28.14 -14.41 9.38
N LYS A 158 -27.60 -13.56 10.26
CA LYS A 158 -28.05 -13.49 11.65
C LYS A 158 -29.54 -13.10 11.77
N ARG A 159 -30.00 -12.11 10.99
CA ARG A 159 -31.42 -11.70 10.97
C ARG A 159 -32.33 -12.83 10.49
N GLU A 160 -31.90 -13.60 9.51
CA GLU A 160 -32.65 -14.79 9.06
C GLU A 160 -32.75 -15.85 10.16
N TYR A 161 -31.66 -16.15 10.87
CA TYR A 161 -31.70 -17.09 12.00
C TYR A 161 -32.61 -16.60 13.13
N GLU A 162 -32.55 -15.31 13.47
CA GLU A 162 -33.42 -14.71 14.49
C GLU A 162 -34.90 -14.76 14.07
N SER A 163 -35.19 -14.49 12.79
CA SER A 163 -36.53 -14.60 12.22
C SER A 163 -37.06 -16.04 12.28
N ARG A 164 -36.26 -17.02 11.83
CA ARG A 164 -36.62 -18.45 11.88
C ARG A 164 -36.87 -18.92 13.32
N ALA A 165 -35.99 -18.55 14.25
CA ALA A 165 -36.17 -18.87 15.66
C ALA A 165 -37.42 -18.22 16.27
N SER A 166 -37.81 -17.03 15.79
CA SER A 166 -39.06 -16.37 16.18
C SER A 166 -40.29 -17.13 15.69
N VAL A 167 -40.30 -17.55 14.42
CA VAL A 167 -41.37 -18.36 13.82
C VAL A 167 -41.49 -19.71 14.52
N GLU A 168 -40.37 -20.36 14.83
CA GLU A 168 -40.37 -21.64 15.55
C GLU A 168 -41.00 -21.51 16.94
N ARG A 169 -40.67 -20.44 17.68
CA ARG A 169 -41.32 -20.14 18.97
C ARG A 169 -42.83 -19.91 18.83
N MET A 170 -43.26 -19.24 17.77
CA MET A 170 -44.69 -19.02 17.51
C MET A 170 -45.41 -20.32 17.18
N LEU A 171 -44.82 -21.18 16.34
CA LEU A 171 -45.37 -22.51 16.02
C LEU A 171 -45.46 -23.40 17.26
N GLN A 172 -44.44 -23.35 18.13
CA GLN A 172 -44.47 -24.06 19.39
C GLN A 172 -45.60 -23.57 20.30
N GLY A 173 -45.79 -22.25 20.40
CA GLY A 173 -46.93 -21.66 21.12
C GLY A 173 -48.28 -22.13 20.60
N PHE A 174 -48.49 -22.14 19.28
CA PHE A 174 -49.74 -22.65 18.68
C PHE A 174 -49.95 -24.14 18.94
N LYS A 175 -48.87 -24.93 18.94
CA LYS A 175 -48.96 -26.36 19.27
C LYS A 175 -49.41 -26.55 20.71
N ASP A 176 -48.80 -25.83 21.65
CA ASP A 176 -49.15 -25.90 23.07
C ASP A 176 -50.61 -25.46 23.32
N GLU A 177 -51.09 -24.42 22.61
CA GLU A 177 -52.49 -23.99 22.64
C GLU A 177 -53.44 -25.04 22.06
N ALA A 178 -53.10 -25.65 20.91
CA ALA A 178 -53.91 -26.70 20.29
C ALA A 178 -54.00 -27.95 21.18
N ASP A 179 -52.89 -28.35 21.82
CA ASP A 179 -52.87 -29.45 22.78
C ASP A 179 -53.72 -29.12 24.02
N THR A 180 -53.66 -27.88 24.50
CA THR A 180 -54.51 -27.40 25.62
C THR A 180 -55.99 -27.43 25.25
N LEU A 181 -56.37 -26.94 24.06
CA LEU A 181 -57.74 -26.97 23.56
C LEU A 181 -58.23 -28.40 23.35
N ARG A 182 -57.38 -29.29 22.85
CA ARG A 182 -57.70 -30.71 22.67
C ARG A 182 -57.98 -31.39 24.01
N GLU A 183 -57.19 -31.09 25.03
CA GLU A 183 -57.42 -31.63 26.37
C GLU A 183 -58.71 -31.06 26.99
N ALA A 184 -58.96 -29.76 26.87
CA ALA A 184 -60.21 -29.15 27.32
C ALA A 184 -61.44 -29.78 26.64
N LEU A 185 -61.36 -30.03 25.33
CA LEU A 185 -62.42 -30.69 24.57
C LEU A 185 -62.63 -32.14 25.04
N ASN A 186 -61.55 -32.88 25.30
CA ASN A 186 -61.61 -34.26 25.78
C ASN A 186 -62.23 -34.34 27.19
N ILE A 187 -61.89 -33.40 28.08
CA ILE A 187 -62.51 -33.27 29.40
C ILE A 187 -64.00 -32.96 29.25
N ALA A 188 -64.37 -31.99 28.41
CA ALA A 188 -65.76 -31.64 28.16
C ALA A 188 -66.55 -32.82 27.59
N ALA A 189 -66.00 -33.54 26.62
CA ALA A 189 -66.62 -34.73 26.04
C ALA A 189 -66.78 -35.85 27.08
N ARG A 190 -65.77 -36.11 27.91
CA ARG A 190 -65.85 -37.08 29.02
C ARG A 190 -66.91 -36.68 30.05
N ALA A 191 -66.95 -35.41 30.43
CA ALA A 191 -67.96 -34.89 31.37
C ALA A 191 -69.39 -35.06 30.81
N VAL A 192 -69.60 -34.80 29.51
CA VAL A 192 -70.90 -35.05 28.85
C VAL A 192 -71.23 -36.53 28.80
N ALA A 193 -70.27 -37.40 28.47
CA ALA A 193 -70.48 -38.85 28.46
C ALA A 193 -70.81 -39.38 29.87
N GLU A 194 -70.10 -38.94 30.90
CA GLU A 194 -70.37 -39.26 32.30
C GLU A 194 -71.75 -38.75 32.75
N ALA A 195 -72.10 -37.51 32.40
CA ALA A 195 -73.43 -36.96 32.66
C ALA A 195 -74.55 -37.72 31.92
N THR A 196 -74.29 -38.17 30.69
CA THR A 196 -75.24 -38.99 29.91
C THR A 196 -75.38 -40.39 30.53
N MET A 197 -74.29 -40.99 31.01
CA MET A 197 -74.33 -42.27 31.73
C MET A 197 -75.00 -42.16 33.10
N GLN A 198 -74.81 -41.04 33.82
CA GLN A 198 -75.53 -40.76 35.07
C GLN A 198 -77.01 -40.44 34.82
N GLY A 199 -77.34 -39.72 33.75
CA GLY A 199 -78.72 -39.49 33.31
C GLY A 199 -79.41 -40.75 32.82
N PHE A 200 -78.68 -41.69 32.21
CA PHE A 200 -79.20 -43.00 31.80
C PHE A 200 -79.49 -43.94 32.99
N VAL A 201 -78.92 -43.68 34.17
CA VAL A 201 -79.29 -44.35 35.44
C VAL A 201 -80.44 -43.61 36.16
N GLY A 202 -80.84 -42.43 35.67
CA GLY A 202 -81.77 -41.53 36.32
C GLY A 202 -83.18 -41.42 35.73
N GLU A 203 -83.47 -41.92 34.53
CA GLU A 203 -84.76 -41.60 33.90
C GLU A 203 -85.37 -42.75 33.09
N LEU A 204 -86.19 -43.55 33.80
CA LEU A 204 -87.41 -44.11 33.24
C LEU A 204 -88.59 -43.25 33.74
N VAL A 205 -89.52 -42.94 32.82
CA VAL A 205 -90.85 -42.30 32.98
C VAL A 205 -90.83 -40.76 32.91
N GLU A 206 -91.57 -40.00 32.09
CA GLU A 206 -92.51 -40.12 30.95
C GLU A 206 -92.62 -38.67 30.38
N ASP A 207 -92.39 -38.43 29.08
CA ASP A 207 -93.36 -38.18 27.99
C ASP A 207 -94.08 -36.79 27.95
N GLU A 208 -94.21 -36.31 26.69
CA GLU A 208 -95.27 -35.45 26.11
C GLU A 208 -95.05 -33.93 25.79
N LEU A 209 -94.94 -33.70 24.46
CA LEU A 209 -95.31 -32.58 23.55
C LEU A 209 -94.97 -31.10 23.88
N THR A 210 -94.32 -30.40 22.93
CA THR A 210 -94.99 -29.56 21.90
C THR A 210 -94.01 -29.09 20.80
N GLN A 211 -94.40 -29.17 19.52
CA GLN A 211 -93.80 -28.44 18.38
C GLN A 211 -94.50 -27.07 18.19
N PRO A 212 -93.88 -26.05 17.57
CA PRO A 212 -94.06 -25.88 16.12
C PRO A 212 -92.80 -25.44 15.34
N ALA A 213 -92.89 -25.65 14.03
CA ALA A 213 -91.95 -25.36 12.97
C ALA A 213 -91.63 -23.86 12.77
N ASP A 214 -90.44 -23.54 12.24
CA ASP A 214 -90.34 -22.95 10.89
C ASP A 214 -88.92 -23.06 10.30
N LYS A 215 -88.85 -23.38 9.00
CA LYS A 215 -87.68 -23.29 8.10
C LYS A 215 -87.60 -21.82 7.59
N PRO A 216 -86.60 -21.34 6.80
CA PRO A 216 -85.71 -22.08 5.90
C PRO A 216 -84.25 -21.53 5.72
N THR A 217 -83.52 -22.20 4.83
CA THR A 217 -82.51 -21.67 3.87
C THR A 217 -81.07 -21.43 4.34
N ASP A 218 -80.22 -22.42 4.03
CA ASP A 218 -78.88 -22.23 3.43
C ASP A 218 -78.97 -21.29 2.19
N PRO A 219 -77.92 -20.56 1.76
CA PRO A 219 -76.69 -21.23 1.29
C PRO A 219 -75.40 -20.34 1.40
N PRO A 220 -74.30 -20.57 0.65
CA PRO A 220 -72.99 -20.89 1.24
C PRO A 220 -71.87 -19.91 0.80
N LEU A 221 -70.93 -19.50 1.67
CA LEU A 221 -69.82 -18.63 1.24
C LEU A 221 -68.56 -18.87 2.09
N PRO A 222 -67.35 -18.63 1.55
CA PRO A 222 -66.72 -19.44 0.52
C PRO A 222 -65.36 -19.99 1.01
N LEU A 223 -64.89 -21.04 0.36
CA LEU A 223 -63.47 -21.37 0.30
C LEU A 223 -62.74 -20.20 -0.38
N GLU A 224 -62.12 -19.32 0.40
CA GLU A 224 -60.98 -18.55 -0.11
C GLU A 224 -59.81 -19.52 -0.25
N THR A 225 -59.67 -20.03 -1.47
CA THR A 225 -58.39 -20.40 -2.05
C THR A 225 -57.41 -19.25 -1.80
N LEU A 226 -56.51 -19.42 -0.83
CA LEU A 226 -55.23 -18.72 -0.84
C LEU A 226 -54.46 -19.28 -2.04
N VAL A 227 -54.64 -18.59 -3.16
CA VAL A 227 -53.68 -18.57 -4.27
C VAL A 227 -52.35 -18.19 -3.65
N VAL A 228 -51.46 -19.16 -3.50
CA VAL A 228 -50.03 -18.88 -3.46
C VAL A 228 -49.72 -18.40 -4.87
N GLU A 229 -49.72 -17.08 -5.03
CA GLU A 229 -49.17 -16.40 -6.18
C GLU A 229 -47.67 -16.69 -6.13
N SER A 230 -47.26 -17.65 -6.95
CA SER A 230 -45.87 -17.87 -7.29
C SER A 230 -45.41 -16.62 -8.06
N ASP A 231 -44.92 -15.62 -7.35
CA ASP A 231 -44.00 -14.63 -7.92
C ASP A 231 -42.66 -15.32 -8.16
N GLU A 232 -42.67 -16.18 -9.17
CA GLU A 232 -41.51 -16.77 -9.82
C GLU A 232 -41.34 -16.03 -11.14
N GLU A 233 -40.94 -14.76 -11.09
CA GLU A 233 -40.32 -14.02 -12.20
C GLU A 233 -40.01 -12.58 -11.76
N LEU A 234 -38.76 -12.33 -11.32
CA LEU A 234 -37.96 -11.12 -11.59
C LEU A 234 -36.79 -11.02 -10.61
N ASP A 235 -35.72 -11.78 -10.86
CA ASP A 235 -34.36 -11.25 -10.62
C ASP A 235 -33.25 -11.92 -11.46
N GLU A 236 -33.59 -12.57 -12.58
CA GLU A 236 -32.59 -13.06 -13.55
C GLU A 236 -32.01 -11.95 -14.44
N GLN A 237 -32.51 -10.71 -14.35
CA GLN A 237 -31.94 -9.57 -15.08
C GLN A 237 -30.85 -8.81 -14.33
N HIS A 238 -30.69 -9.00 -13.01
CA HIS A 238 -29.64 -8.30 -12.26
C HIS A 238 -28.30 -9.05 -12.20
N PHE A 239 -28.25 -10.30 -12.66
CA PHE A 239 -27.01 -11.11 -12.66
C PHE A 239 -26.20 -11.06 -13.96
N GLN A 240 -26.77 -10.60 -15.09
CA GLN A 240 -26.02 -10.46 -16.35
C GLN A 240 -25.25 -9.14 -16.48
N ASP A 241 -25.66 -8.09 -15.77
CA ASP A 241 -24.94 -6.81 -15.75
C ASP A 241 -23.70 -6.84 -14.83
N ALA A 242 -23.62 -7.79 -13.90
CA ALA A 242 -22.43 -7.99 -13.07
C ALA A 242 -21.32 -8.78 -13.78
N LEU A 243 -21.64 -9.63 -14.76
CA LEU A 243 -20.66 -10.47 -15.46
C LEU A 243 -20.08 -9.83 -16.73
N THR A 244 -20.64 -8.74 -17.22
CA THR A 244 -20.12 -8.02 -18.41
C THR A 244 -19.09 -6.94 -18.07
N VAL A 245 -18.96 -6.54 -16.80
CA VAL A 245 -17.96 -5.56 -16.37
C VAL A 245 -16.58 -6.19 -16.15
N GLU A 246 -16.48 -7.52 -15.97
CA GLU A 246 -15.20 -8.19 -15.68
C GLU A 246 -14.45 -8.70 -16.94
N VAL A 247 -15.00 -8.53 -18.14
CA VAL A 247 -14.38 -9.01 -19.41
C VAL A 247 -13.87 -7.85 -20.29
N ALA A 248 -14.03 -6.59 -19.87
CA ALA A 248 -13.64 -5.42 -20.66
C ALA A 248 -12.67 -4.43 -19.96
N GLY A 249 -12.04 -4.82 -18.85
CA GLY A 249 -11.04 -4.02 -18.13
C GLY A 249 -9.67 -4.68 -18.09
#